data_AF-A0A2K0Y3M9-F1
#
_entry.id   AF-A0A2K0Y3M9-F1
#
_cell.length_a   1.000
_cell.length_b   1.000
_cell.length_c   1.000
_cell.angle_alpha   90.00
_cell.angle_beta   90.00
_cell.angle_gamma   90.00
#
_symmetry.space_group_name_H-M   'P 1'
#
loop_
_entity.id
_entity.type
_entity.pdbx_description
1 polymer ?
#
loop_
_entity_poly.entity_id
_entity_poly.type
_entity_poly.pdbx_seq_one_letter_code
_entity_poly.pdbx_strand_id
1 'polypeptide(L)'
;MSEIVYFEDVQVGDRNEFGPLTISREEIVAFASEFDPQPFHLSDEAAAGTHFGSLASSGWHTTALSMKMMVAEWQRNPGIQAASLGAMGVDELRWLQPVRPGDTLRGVSEVIEVKASRSRPEMGIVKTHITLFNQRDEPVLSMKPIAMFRTRPA
;
A
#
# COMPACT_ATOMS: atom_id res chain seq x y z
N MET A 1 -2.17 -2.35 -25.56
CA MET A 1 -3.04 -2.16 -24.38
C MET A 1 -3.05 -3.49 -23.66
N SER A 2 -2.71 -3.55 -22.37
CA SER A 2 -2.78 -4.80 -21.61
C SER A 2 -4.23 -5.30 -21.57
N GLU A 3 -4.45 -6.61 -21.66
CA GLU A 3 -5.78 -7.21 -21.49
C GLU A 3 -6.36 -6.85 -20.11
N ILE A 4 -7.67 -6.62 -20.06
CA ILE A 4 -8.38 -6.32 -18.81
C ILE A 4 -8.42 -7.59 -17.96
N VAL A 5 -7.97 -7.48 -16.71
CA VAL A 5 -8.02 -8.54 -15.71
C VAL A 5 -9.33 -8.41 -14.95
N TYR A 6 -10.27 -9.33 -15.16
CA TYR A 6 -11.54 -9.39 -14.44
C TYR A 6 -11.43 -10.25 -13.19
N PHE A 7 -12.49 -10.27 -12.38
CA PHE A 7 -12.55 -11.09 -11.16
C PHE A 7 -12.19 -12.56 -11.39
N GLU A 8 -12.63 -13.15 -12.50
CA GLU A 8 -12.40 -14.56 -12.85
C GLU A 8 -10.93 -14.87 -13.18
N ASP A 9 -10.14 -13.85 -13.51
CA ASP A 9 -8.72 -13.98 -13.86
C ASP A 9 -7.81 -13.93 -12.63
N VAL A 10 -8.34 -13.48 -11.48
CA VAL A 10 -7.58 -13.33 -10.24
C VAL A 10 -7.61 -14.62 -9.43
N GLN A 11 -6.44 -15.10 -9.03
CA GLN A 11 -6.27 -16.33 -8.27
C GLN A 11 -5.55 -16.08 -6.95
N VAL A 12 -5.86 -16.90 -5.95
CA VAL A 12 -5.10 -16.92 -4.69
C VAL A 12 -3.65 -17.32 -5.00
N GLY A 13 -2.69 -16.58 -4.47
CA GLY A 13 -1.26 -16.71 -4.76
C GLY A 13 -0.74 -15.77 -5.84
N ASP A 14 -1.61 -15.06 -6.59
CA ASP A 14 -1.15 -14.04 -7.53
C ASP A 14 -0.35 -12.96 -6.80
N ARG A 15 0.86 -12.68 -7.31
CA ARG A 15 1.84 -11.83 -6.65
C ARG A 15 2.31 -10.71 -7.56
N ASN A 16 2.36 -9.49 -7.03
CA ASN A 16 2.93 -8.34 -7.71
C ASN A 16 3.97 -7.64 -6.82
N GLU A 17 5.04 -7.16 -7.45
CA GLU A 17 6.05 -6.33 -6.81
C GLU A 17 5.92 -4.90 -7.30
N PHE A 18 6.21 -3.92 -6.45
CA PHE A 18 6.09 -2.51 -6.79
C PHE A 18 7.11 -1.63 -6.05
N GLY A 19 7.34 -0.44 -6.59
CA GLY A 19 8.48 0.41 -6.22
C GLY A 19 9.66 0.23 -7.18
N PRO A 20 10.90 0.57 -6.78
CA PRO A 20 11.27 1.20 -5.52
C PRO A 20 10.87 2.68 -5.44
N LEU A 21 10.79 3.23 -4.22
CA LEU A 21 10.63 4.66 -3.98
C LEU A 21 11.48 5.11 -2.79
N THR A 22 12.42 6.02 -3.02
CA THR A 22 13.20 6.66 -1.95
C THR A 22 12.44 7.84 -1.39
N ILE A 23 12.26 7.89 -0.07
CA ILE A 23 11.52 8.95 0.62
C ILE A 23 12.47 10.04 1.11
N SER A 24 12.20 11.30 0.78
CA SER A 24 12.98 12.43 1.27
C SER A 24 12.50 12.92 2.64
N ARG A 25 13.34 13.70 3.32
CA ARG A 25 12.97 14.36 4.58
C ARG A 25 11.83 15.35 4.36
N GLU A 26 11.92 16.10 3.28
CA GLU A 26 11.00 17.17 2.91
C GLU A 26 9.61 16.60 2.67
N GLU A 27 9.50 15.46 1.97
CA GLU A 27 8.22 14.76 1.80
C GLU A 27 7.64 14.28 3.14
N ILE A 28 8.47 13.76 4.05
CA ILE A 28 8.03 13.34 5.39
C ILE A 28 7.43 14.51 6.15
N VAL A 29 8.16 15.62 6.25
CA VAL A 29 7.72 16.79 7.01
C VAL A 29 6.51 17.43 6.34
N ALA A 30 6.46 17.49 5.02
CA ALA A 30 5.32 18.05 4.28
C ALA A 30 4.03 17.27 4.56
N PHE A 31 4.08 15.93 4.43
CA PHE A 31 2.91 15.09 4.74
C PHE A 31 2.49 15.23 6.21
N ALA A 32 3.46 15.14 7.14
CA ALA A 32 3.17 15.23 8.56
C ALA A 32 2.56 16.58 8.94
N SER A 33 3.06 17.67 8.37
CA SER A 33 2.55 19.03 8.64
C SER A 33 1.08 19.18 8.23
N GLU A 34 0.64 18.47 7.20
CA GLU A 34 -0.74 18.53 6.71
C GLU A 34 -1.66 17.51 7.41
N PHE A 35 -1.20 16.28 7.60
CA PHE A 35 -2.08 15.16 7.96
C PHE A 35 -1.82 14.56 9.35
N ASP A 36 -0.61 14.70 9.89
CA ASP A 36 -0.22 14.04 11.14
C ASP A 36 0.90 14.83 11.88
N PRO A 37 0.58 16.01 12.44
CA PRO A 37 1.58 16.98 12.92
C PRO A 37 2.10 16.63 14.33
N GLN A 38 2.29 15.34 14.61
CA GLN A 38 2.95 14.92 15.84
C GLN A 38 4.43 15.38 15.81
N PRO A 39 4.99 15.92 16.91
CA PRO A 39 6.30 16.57 16.88
C PRO A 39 7.44 15.71 16.32
N PHE A 40 7.44 14.40 16.59
CA PHE A 40 8.46 13.46 16.13
C PHE A 40 8.40 13.14 14.62
N HIS A 41 7.38 13.63 13.91
CA HIS A 41 7.28 13.62 12.45
C HIS A 41 7.70 14.95 11.81
N LEU A 42 8.00 15.99 12.61
CA LEU A 42 8.28 17.34 12.14
C LEU A 42 9.75 17.76 12.31
N SER A 43 10.46 17.26 13.33
CA SER A 43 11.87 17.58 13.53
C SER A 43 12.66 16.48 14.26
N ASP A 44 13.98 16.45 14.04
CA ASP A 44 14.87 15.53 14.77
C ASP A 44 14.96 15.89 16.26
N GLU A 45 14.96 17.18 16.60
CA GLU A 45 15.01 17.65 17.99
C GLU A 45 13.83 17.10 18.80
N ALA A 46 12.61 17.20 18.25
CA ALA A 46 11.42 16.69 18.90
C ALA A 46 11.41 15.15 18.95
N ALA A 47 11.99 14.49 17.95
CA ALA A 47 12.04 13.04 17.90
C ALA A 47 13.13 12.42 18.79
N ALA A 48 14.21 13.16 19.08
CA ALA A 48 15.37 12.68 19.85
C ALA A 48 14.99 12.22 21.27
N GLY A 49 13.99 12.86 21.88
CA GLY A 49 13.46 12.49 23.20
C GLY A 49 12.43 11.35 23.21
N THR A 50 12.11 10.78 22.05
CA THR A 50 11.10 9.73 21.91
C THR A 50 11.76 8.36 21.69
N HIS A 51 10.96 7.29 21.75
CA HIS A 51 11.43 5.94 21.37
C HIS A 51 11.95 5.86 19.92
N PHE A 52 11.59 6.81 19.05
CA PHE A 52 12.12 6.87 17.69
C PHE A 52 13.58 7.33 17.63
N GLY A 53 14.05 8.18 18.55
CA GLY A 53 15.44 8.70 18.59
C GLY A 53 15.87 9.63 17.44
N SER A 54 15.11 9.70 16.36
CA SER A 54 15.30 10.59 15.20
C SER A 54 13.97 10.76 14.45
N LEU A 55 13.92 11.66 13.46
CA LEU A 55 12.69 11.88 12.66
C LEU A 55 12.16 10.55 12.08
N ALA A 56 10.89 10.26 12.31
CA ALA A 56 10.20 9.11 11.73
C ALA A 56 9.11 9.59 10.77
N SER A 57 8.88 8.88 9.67
CA SER A 57 7.71 9.10 8.83
C SER A 57 6.45 8.70 9.56
N SER A 58 5.35 9.42 9.35
CA SER A 58 4.03 8.97 9.82
C SER A 58 3.69 7.61 9.23
N GLY A 59 3.08 6.75 10.04
CA GLY A 59 2.55 5.48 9.56
C GLY A 59 1.54 5.68 8.44
N TRP A 60 0.72 6.74 8.50
CA TRP A 60 -0.22 7.11 7.45
C TRP A 60 0.47 7.54 6.17
N HIS A 61 1.58 8.26 6.27
CA HIS A 61 2.40 8.60 5.11
C HIS A 61 2.92 7.33 4.43
N THR A 62 3.43 6.38 5.23
CA THR A 62 3.93 5.09 4.72
C THR A 62 2.82 4.31 4.01
N THR A 63 1.59 4.30 4.55
CA THR A 63 0.42 3.71 3.89
C THR A 63 0.09 4.41 2.57
N ALA A 64 0.13 5.75 2.52
CA ALA A 64 -0.11 6.52 1.30
C ALA A 64 0.96 6.26 0.23
N LEU A 65 2.23 6.11 0.62
CA LEU A 65 3.31 5.76 -0.29
C LEU A 65 3.15 4.34 -0.86
N SER A 66 2.64 3.38 -0.08
CA SER A 66 2.25 2.06 -0.58
C SER A 66 1.26 2.19 -1.75
N MET A 67 0.22 3.02 -1.57
CA MET A 67 -0.78 3.26 -2.61
C MET A 67 -0.19 3.99 -3.81
N LYS A 68 0.65 5.02 -3.60
CA LYS A 68 1.35 5.76 -4.67
C LYS A 68 2.15 4.82 -5.56
N MET A 69 2.95 3.92 -4.98
CA MET A 69 3.75 2.95 -5.73
C MET A 69 2.89 1.92 -6.46
N MET A 70 1.85 1.41 -5.81
CA MET A 70 0.95 0.42 -6.41
C MET A 70 0.16 1.00 -7.59
N VAL A 71 -0.34 2.25 -7.48
CA VAL A 71 -1.00 2.95 -8.59
C VAL A 71 -0.03 3.22 -9.73
N ALA A 72 1.22 3.61 -9.44
CA ALA A 72 2.22 3.79 -10.49
C ALA A 72 2.49 2.48 -11.25
N GLU A 73 2.47 1.33 -10.57
CA GLU A 73 2.60 0.02 -11.21
C GLU A 73 1.36 -0.33 -12.05
N TRP A 74 0.15 -0.08 -11.53
CA TRP A 74 -1.08 -0.25 -12.30
C TRP A 74 -1.14 0.64 -13.54
N GLN A 75 -0.58 1.85 -13.51
CA GLN A 75 -0.53 2.71 -14.69
C GLN A 75 0.37 2.15 -15.80
N ARG A 76 1.38 1.34 -15.45
CA ARG A 76 2.18 0.59 -16.43
C ARG A 76 1.42 -0.61 -16.99
N ASN A 77 0.57 -1.21 -16.16
CA ASN A 77 -0.23 -2.41 -16.46
C ASN A 77 -1.74 -2.14 -16.23
N PRO A 78 -2.37 -1.28 -17.05
CA PRO A 78 -3.71 -0.73 -16.77
C PRO A 78 -4.82 -1.78 -16.72
N GLY A 79 -4.59 -2.96 -17.28
CA GLY A 79 -5.51 -4.10 -17.26
C GLY A 79 -5.92 -4.55 -15.86
N ILE A 80 -4.99 -4.48 -14.89
CA ILE A 80 -5.23 -4.87 -13.49
C ILE A 80 -6.19 -3.91 -12.80
N GLN A 81 -6.06 -2.60 -13.08
CA GLN A 81 -6.93 -1.58 -12.49
C GLN A 81 -8.30 -1.52 -13.16
N ALA A 82 -8.39 -1.89 -14.44
CA ALA A 82 -9.57 -1.67 -15.26
C ALA A 82 -10.85 -2.32 -14.70
N ALA A 83 -10.77 -3.48 -14.03
CA ALA A 83 -11.95 -4.11 -13.41
C ALA A 83 -12.16 -3.73 -11.94
N SER A 84 -11.26 -2.96 -11.32
CA SER A 84 -11.40 -2.54 -9.92
C SER A 84 -12.61 -1.61 -9.75
N LEU A 85 -13.39 -1.86 -8.70
CA LEU A 85 -14.54 -1.05 -8.27
C LEU A 85 -14.23 -0.24 -6.99
N GLY A 86 -12.95 -0.18 -6.61
CA GLY A 86 -12.48 0.48 -5.40
C GLY A 86 -12.29 -0.45 -4.20
N ALA A 87 -11.73 0.10 -3.14
CA ALA A 87 -11.49 -0.59 -1.88
C ALA A 87 -12.66 -0.39 -0.90
N MET A 88 -13.00 -1.43 -0.16
CA MET A 88 -14.01 -1.37 0.92
C MET A 88 -13.39 -1.12 2.29
N GLY A 89 -12.10 -1.44 2.44
CA GLY A 89 -11.42 -1.33 3.72
C GLY A 89 -10.04 -1.97 3.69
N VAL A 90 -9.40 -1.92 4.85
CA VAL A 90 -8.09 -2.51 5.10
C VAL A 90 -8.15 -3.21 6.44
N ASP A 91 -7.87 -4.50 6.46
CA ASP A 91 -7.70 -5.28 7.68
C ASP A 91 -6.23 -5.30 8.09
N GLU A 92 -5.96 -5.54 9.38
CA GLU A 92 -4.62 -5.85 9.89
C GLU A 92 -3.50 -4.88 9.48
N LEU A 93 -3.79 -3.57 9.37
CA LEU A 93 -2.75 -2.55 9.19
C LEU A 93 -1.81 -2.53 10.39
N ARG A 94 -0.52 -2.72 10.15
CA ARG A 94 0.56 -2.72 11.13
C ARG A 94 1.75 -1.93 10.61
N TRP A 95 2.25 -1.00 11.41
CA TRP A 95 3.53 -0.33 11.21
C TRP A 95 4.58 -1.04 12.06
N LEU A 96 5.42 -1.82 11.40
CA LEU A 96 6.33 -2.78 12.03
C LEU A 96 7.65 -2.13 12.45
N GLN A 97 8.11 -1.17 11.66
CA GLN A 97 9.36 -0.43 11.88
C GLN A 97 9.18 1.02 11.38
N PRO A 98 9.83 2.01 12.03
CA PRO A 98 9.76 3.39 11.57
C PRO A 98 10.51 3.58 10.26
N VAL A 99 9.84 4.16 9.26
CA VAL A 99 10.46 4.61 8.00
C VAL A 99 11.15 5.94 8.23
N ARG A 100 12.36 6.10 7.68
CA ARG A 100 13.24 7.26 7.91
C ARG A 100 13.53 8.03 6.62
N PRO A 101 13.93 9.31 6.72
CA PRO A 101 14.47 10.02 5.56
C PRO A 101 15.60 9.23 4.88
N GLY A 102 15.52 9.10 3.56
CA GLY A 102 16.48 8.36 2.74
C GLY A 102 16.21 6.85 2.63
N ASP A 103 15.25 6.30 3.38
CA ASP A 103 14.84 4.91 3.17
C ASP A 103 14.28 4.71 1.76
N THR A 104 14.57 3.55 1.18
CA THR A 104 14.01 3.16 -0.13
C THR A 104 13.06 2.00 0.07
N LEU A 105 11.79 2.24 -0.26
CA LEU A 105 10.70 1.29 -0.05
C LEU A 105 10.45 0.46 -1.31
N ARG A 106 10.22 -0.82 -1.13
CA ARG A 106 9.65 -1.74 -2.14
C ARG A 106 8.50 -2.51 -1.52
N GLY A 107 7.53 -2.91 -2.33
CA GLY A 107 6.34 -3.61 -1.86
C GLY A 107 6.10 -4.91 -2.60
N VAL A 108 5.41 -5.82 -1.90
CA VAL A 108 4.90 -7.07 -2.44
C VAL A 108 3.42 -7.15 -2.06
N SER A 109 2.56 -7.40 -3.04
CA SER A 109 1.17 -7.80 -2.81
C SER A 109 0.96 -9.25 -3.23
N GLU A 110 0.20 -9.99 -2.43
CA GLU A 110 -0.21 -11.37 -2.72
C GLU A 110 -1.71 -11.51 -2.51
N VAL A 111 -2.42 -12.12 -3.45
CA VAL A 111 -3.85 -12.41 -3.29
C VAL A 111 -4.04 -13.57 -2.30
N ILE A 112 -4.78 -13.33 -1.22
CA ILE A 112 -5.01 -14.31 -0.15
C ILE A 112 -6.45 -14.82 -0.09
N GLU A 113 -7.40 -14.12 -0.69
CA GLU A 113 -8.81 -14.52 -0.75
C GLU A 113 -9.45 -13.98 -2.03
N VAL A 114 -10.20 -14.84 -2.73
CA VAL A 114 -11.04 -14.46 -3.88
C VAL A 114 -12.43 -15.02 -3.62
N LYS A 115 -13.43 -14.14 -3.57
CA LYS A 115 -14.80 -14.50 -3.17
C LYS A 115 -15.85 -13.81 -4.03
N ALA A 116 -16.57 -14.60 -4.82
CA ALA A 116 -17.69 -14.09 -5.61
C ALA A 116 -18.81 -13.57 -4.69
N SER A 117 -19.43 -12.44 -5.06
CA SER A 117 -20.57 -11.93 -4.30
C SER A 117 -21.81 -12.78 -4.57
N ARG A 118 -22.54 -13.14 -3.50
CA ARG A 118 -23.80 -13.89 -3.60
C ARG A 118 -25.00 -13.00 -3.93
N SER A 119 -24.93 -11.72 -3.57
CA SER A 119 -26.03 -10.75 -3.76
C SER A 119 -25.81 -9.81 -4.94
N ARG A 120 -24.59 -9.74 -5.48
CA ARG A 120 -24.17 -8.81 -6.54
C ARG A 120 -23.34 -9.54 -7.61
N PRO A 121 -23.98 -10.27 -8.54
CA PRO A 121 -23.28 -11.13 -9.50
C PRO A 121 -22.36 -10.37 -10.46
N GLU A 122 -22.47 -9.05 -10.55
CA GLU A 122 -21.58 -8.18 -11.32
C GLU A 122 -20.20 -7.96 -10.66
N MET A 123 -19.96 -8.51 -9.46
CA MET A 123 -18.70 -8.30 -8.74
C MET A 123 -18.31 -9.45 -7.80
N GLY A 124 -17.01 -9.46 -7.46
CA GLY A 124 -16.45 -10.24 -6.36
C GLY A 124 -15.54 -9.41 -5.47
N ILE A 125 -15.09 -10.02 -4.38
CA ILE A 125 -14.17 -9.45 -3.40
C ILE A 125 -12.83 -10.15 -3.54
N VAL A 126 -11.76 -9.36 -3.60
CA VAL A 126 -10.37 -9.81 -3.58
C VAL A 126 -9.70 -9.22 -2.36
N LYS A 127 -9.11 -10.06 -1.51
CA LYS A 127 -8.23 -9.62 -0.44
C LYS A 127 -6.79 -9.89 -0.81
N THR A 128 -5.95 -8.88 -0.59
CA THR A 128 -4.51 -8.99 -0.79
C THR A 128 -3.80 -8.82 0.54
N HIS A 129 -2.67 -9.50 0.73
CA HIS A 129 -1.72 -9.18 1.78
C HIS A 129 -0.61 -8.35 1.16
N ILE A 130 -0.40 -7.14 1.69
CA ILE A 130 0.67 -6.26 1.28
C ILE A 130 1.72 -6.18 2.38
N THR A 131 2.99 -6.34 1.99
CA THR A 131 4.14 -6.04 2.85
C THR A 131 5.05 -5.04 2.15
N LEU A 132 5.42 -3.96 2.86
CA LEU A 132 6.49 -3.06 2.44
C LEU A 132 7.78 -3.41 3.16
N PHE A 133 8.88 -3.28 2.43
CA PHE A 133 10.24 -3.50 2.90
C PHE A 133 11.08 -2.24 2.67
N ASN A 134 12.07 -2.01 3.53
CA ASN A 134 13.10 -1.01 3.29
C ASN A 134 14.28 -1.60 2.46
N GLN A 135 15.32 -0.80 2.25
CA GLN A 135 16.53 -1.17 1.51
C GLN A 135 17.38 -2.28 2.15
N ARG A 136 17.06 -2.69 3.38
CA ARG A 136 17.69 -3.82 4.10
C ARG A 136 16.82 -5.07 4.10
N ASP A 137 15.75 -5.08 3.31
CA ASP A 137 14.75 -6.15 3.26
C ASP A 137 14.02 -6.39 4.60
N GLU A 138 14.00 -5.39 5.48
CA GLU A 138 13.24 -5.45 6.73
C GLU A 138 11.79 -4.99 6.47
N PRO A 139 10.77 -5.73 6.96
CA PRO A 139 9.39 -5.33 6.78
C PRO A 139 9.05 -4.11 7.65
N VAL A 140 8.51 -3.06 7.02
CA VAL A 140 8.17 -1.79 7.69
C VAL A 140 6.65 -1.60 7.84
N LEU A 141 5.86 -2.20 6.94
CA LEU A 141 4.40 -2.13 6.96
C LEU A 141 3.83 -3.46 6.49
N SER A 142 2.74 -3.90 7.13
CA SER A 142 1.89 -5.00 6.68
C SER A 142 0.43 -4.58 6.72
N MET A 143 -0.36 -4.94 5.71
CA MET A 143 -1.81 -4.70 5.70
C MET A 143 -2.55 -5.66 4.78
N LYS A 144 -3.87 -5.79 4.98
CA LYS A 144 -4.75 -6.62 4.15
C LYS A 144 -5.86 -5.81 3.48
N PRO A 145 -5.60 -5.15 2.34
CA PRO A 145 -6.61 -4.40 1.62
C PRO A 145 -7.69 -5.31 1.04
N ILE A 146 -8.93 -4.82 1.07
CA ILE A 146 -10.13 -5.50 0.57
C ILE A 146 -10.67 -4.71 -0.61
N ALA A 147 -10.57 -5.27 -1.81
CA ALA A 147 -10.99 -4.63 -3.04
C ALA A 147 -12.18 -5.34 -3.69
N MET A 148 -13.01 -4.58 -4.38
CA MET A 148 -14.09 -5.10 -5.22
C MET A 148 -13.63 -5.13 -6.67
N PHE A 149 -13.95 -6.21 -7.39
CA PHE A 149 -13.62 -6.39 -8.80
C PHE A 149 -14.87 -6.77 -9.60
N ARG A 150 -15.00 -6.22 -10.80
CA ARG A 150 -16.06 -6.59 -11.75
C ARG A 150 -15.85 -8.02 -12.24
N THR A 151 -16.95 -8.76 -12.35
CA THR A 151 -17.00 -9.98 -13.16
C THR A 151 -16.94 -9.63 -14.64
N ARG A 152 -16.50 -10.58 -15.46
CA ARG A 152 -16.45 -10.41 -16.91
C ARG A 152 -17.86 -10.20 -17.47
N PRO A 153 -18.09 -9.20 -18.34
CA PRO A 153 -19.35 -9.07 -19.05
C PRO A 153 -19.67 -10.35 -19.84
N ALA A 154 -20.95 -10.73 -19.84
CA ALA A 154 -21.46 -11.81 -20.68
C ALA A 154 -21.48 -11.44 -22.17
#